data_AF-A0A157RLV6-F1
#
_entry.id   AF-A0A157RLV6-F1
#
_cell.length_a   1.000
_cell.length_b   1.000
_cell.length_c   1.000
_cell.angle_alpha   90.00
_cell.angle_beta   90.00
_cell.angle_gamma   90.00
#
_symmetry.space_group_name_H-M   'P 1'
#
loop_
_entity.id
_entity.type
_entity.pdbx_description
1 polymer ?
#
loop_
_entity_poly.entity_id
_entity_poly.type
_entity_poly.pdbx_seq_one_letter_code
_entity_poly.pdbx_strand_id
1 'polypeptide(L)'
;MDLSQPVTQAAFGSLVGISQPAVSDLLSRGVLTQDEPAAVWLVEYCTHLREVAAGRQGDDGGLDLVSERARLAAAQADKFEMANAVTRKELAPVALIEQVLSKAGSRVAAILDAIPGNCKRLQPELGAAAMHSIRKEIARARNCAAAVSLDDLVEEEVPGDETEGMASDGEALMEG
;
A
#
# COMPACT_ATOMS: atom_id res chain seq x y z
N MET A 1 -24.73 53.47 -13.70
CA MET A 1 -25.85 52.53 -13.51
C MET A 1 -26.36 52.72 -12.10
N ASP A 2 -27.66 52.95 -11.93
CA ASP A 2 -28.28 53.04 -10.61
C ASP A 2 -28.58 51.62 -10.11
N LEU A 3 -28.05 51.26 -8.95
CA LEU A 3 -28.20 49.91 -8.38
C LEU A 3 -29.48 49.74 -7.55
N SER A 4 -30.19 50.84 -7.28
CA SER A 4 -31.43 50.86 -6.50
C SER A 4 -32.68 50.55 -7.32
N GLN A 5 -32.54 50.42 -8.64
CA GLN A 5 -33.63 50.14 -9.57
C GLN A 5 -33.53 48.73 -10.15
N PRO A 6 -34.66 48.14 -10.58
CA PRO A 6 -34.67 46.91 -11.35
C PRO A 6 -33.78 47.01 -12.59
N VAL A 7 -33.10 45.91 -12.92
CA VAL A 7 -32.14 45.84 -14.02
C VAL A 7 -32.54 44.77 -15.02
N THR A 8 -32.30 45.01 -16.31
CA THR A 8 -32.49 43.98 -17.34
C THR A 8 -31.39 42.92 -17.26
N GLN A 9 -31.73 41.68 -17.61
CA GLN A 9 -30.75 40.58 -17.60
C GLN A 9 -29.50 40.86 -18.45
N ALA A 10 -29.65 41.54 -19.59
CA ALA A 10 -28.54 41.93 -20.44
C ALA A 10 -27.63 43.00 -19.80
N ALA A 11 -28.23 43.98 -19.11
CA ALA A 11 -27.47 45.00 -18.41
C ALA A 11 -26.76 44.43 -17.18
N PHE A 12 -27.40 43.52 -16.45
CA PHE A 12 -26.76 42.81 -15.34
C PHE A 12 -25.64 41.88 -15.80
N GLY A 13 -25.86 41.12 -16.87
CA GLY A 13 -24.82 40.26 -17.46
C GLY A 13 -23.59 41.08 -17.86
N SER A 14 -23.80 42.23 -18.50
CA SER A 14 -22.71 43.16 -18.82
C SER A 14 -22.01 43.72 -17.57
N LEU A 15 -22.75 43.95 -16.48
CA LEU A 15 -22.22 44.46 -15.21
C LEU A 15 -21.29 43.45 -14.53
N VAL A 16 -21.67 42.16 -14.49
CA VAL A 16 -20.92 41.11 -13.78
C VAL A 16 -20.01 40.29 -14.69
N GLY A 17 -19.98 40.59 -16.00
CA GLY A 17 -19.09 39.96 -16.97
C GLY A 17 -19.54 38.58 -17.46
N ILE A 18 -20.85 38.32 -17.49
CA ILE A 18 -21.43 37.05 -18.00
C ILE A 18 -22.43 37.30 -19.13
N SER A 19 -22.75 36.26 -19.88
CA SER A 19 -23.73 36.35 -20.96
C SER A 19 -25.16 36.51 -20.42
N GLN A 20 -26.05 37.17 -21.18
CA GLN A 20 -27.46 37.26 -20.81
C GLN A 20 -28.14 35.88 -20.64
N PRO A 21 -27.86 34.86 -21.48
CA PRO A 21 -28.35 33.50 -21.24
C PRO A 21 -27.90 32.93 -19.89
N ALA A 22 -26.68 33.23 -19.43
CA ALA A 22 -26.22 32.81 -18.10
C ALA A 22 -27.01 33.49 -16.98
N VAL A 23 -27.36 34.77 -17.12
CA VAL A 23 -28.25 35.47 -16.16
C VAL A 23 -29.65 34.82 -16.17
N SER A 24 -30.16 34.44 -17.34
CA SER A 24 -31.43 33.74 -17.46
C SER A 24 -31.42 32.36 -16.80
N ASP A 25 -30.31 31.62 -16.88
CA ASP A 25 -30.11 30.35 -16.18
C ASP A 25 -30.09 30.53 -14.66
N LEU A 26 -29.42 31.57 -14.17
CA LEU A 26 -29.40 31.88 -12.74
C LEU A 26 -30.81 32.22 -12.20
N LEU A 27 -31.63 32.92 -12.98
CA LEU A 27 -33.03 33.19 -12.64
C LEU A 27 -33.89 31.93 -12.68
N SER A 28 -33.71 31.05 -13.68
CA SER A 28 -34.49 29.81 -13.80
C SER A 28 -34.20 28.82 -12.67
N ARG A 29 -32.96 28.81 -12.19
CA ARG A 29 -32.50 28.01 -11.04
C ARG A 29 -32.84 28.62 -9.69
N GLY A 30 -33.45 29.81 -9.66
CA GLY A 30 -33.81 30.52 -8.44
C GLY A 30 -32.60 31.06 -7.65
N VAL A 31 -31.43 31.18 -8.30
CA VAL A 31 -30.23 31.80 -7.71
C VAL A 31 -30.41 33.32 -7.64
N LEU A 32 -31.05 33.91 -8.64
CA LEU A 32 -31.45 35.31 -8.66
C LEU A 32 -32.98 35.42 -8.52
N THR A 33 -33.44 36.43 -7.80
CA THR A 33 -34.88 36.69 -7.61
C THR A 33 -35.42 37.64 -8.69
N GLN A 34 -36.51 37.29 -9.39
CA GLN A 34 -37.06 38.15 -10.46
C GLN A 34 -37.51 39.53 -9.95
N ASP A 35 -37.41 40.55 -10.83
CA ASP A 35 -37.86 41.93 -10.60
C ASP A 35 -37.21 42.70 -9.43
N GLU A 36 -36.11 42.17 -8.88
CA GLU A 36 -35.36 42.83 -7.81
C GLU A 36 -34.34 43.89 -8.32
N PRO A 37 -33.94 44.85 -7.47
CA PRO A 37 -32.89 45.80 -7.78
C PRO A 37 -31.54 45.13 -8.08
N ALA A 38 -30.71 45.79 -8.92
CA ALA A 38 -29.39 45.28 -9.26
C ALA A 38 -28.48 45.01 -8.04
N ALA A 39 -28.64 45.79 -6.96
CA ALA A 39 -27.93 45.57 -5.70
C ALA A 39 -28.25 44.22 -5.06
N VAL A 40 -29.51 43.79 -5.11
CA VAL A 40 -29.95 42.49 -4.57
C VAL A 40 -29.36 41.36 -5.41
N TRP A 41 -29.44 41.46 -6.74
CA TRP A 41 -28.85 40.47 -7.65
C TRP A 41 -27.33 40.35 -7.47
N LEU A 42 -26.62 41.46 -7.19
CA LEU A 42 -25.18 41.40 -6.89
C LEU A 42 -24.89 40.60 -5.63
N VAL A 43 -25.68 40.79 -4.57
CA VAL A 43 -25.50 40.06 -3.31
C VAL A 43 -25.83 38.58 -3.50
N GLU A 44 -26.93 38.26 -4.17
CA GLU A 44 -27.33 36.89 -4.50
C GLU A 44 -26.26 36.19 -5.34
N TYR A 45 -25.81 36.82 -6.42
CA TYR A 45 -24.75 36.30 -7.29
C TYR A 45 -23.43 36.09 -6.54
N CYS A 46 -22.98 37.07 -5.76
CA CYS A 46 -21.77 36.93 -4.94
C CYS A 46 -21.90 35.83 -3.89
N THR A 47 -23.08 35.66 -3.31
CA THR A 47 -23.35 34.60 -2.32
C THR A 47 -23.26 33.23 -2.99
N HIS A 48 -23.89 33.07 -4.15
CA HIS A 48 -23.79 31.84 -4.95
C HIS A 48 -22.34 31.50 -5.32
N LEU A 49 -21.56 32.48 -5.80
CA LEU A 49 -20.15 32.24 -6.13
C LEU A 49 -19.32 31.81 -4.91
N ARG A 50 -19.60 32.36 -3.72
CA ARG A 50 -18.94 31.95 -2.48
C ARG A 50 -19.32 30.53 -2.06
N GLU A 51 -20.58 30.14 -2.20
CA GLU A 51 -21.05 28.78 -1.89
C GLU A 51 -20.47 27.74 -2.85
N VAL A 52 -20.37 28.09 -4.14
CA VAL A 52 -19.72 27.25 -5.16
C VAL A 52 -18.21 27.15 -4.89
N ALA A 53 -17.53 28.26 -4.61
CA ALA A 53 -16.10 28.27 -4.30
C ALA A 53 -15.77 27.54 -2.98
N ALA A 54 -16.67 27.60 -1.99
CA ALA A 54 -16.57 26.84 -0.75
C ALA A 54 -16.90 25.35 -0.91
N GLY A 55 -17.27 24.91 -2.12
CA GLY A 55 -17.61 23.52 -2.41
C GLY A 55 -18.87 23.04 -1.69
N ARG A 56 -19.79 23.94 -1.33
CA ARG A 56 -21.06 23.60 -0.67
C ARG A 56 -22.24 23.49 -1.64
N GLN A 57 -22.11 24.09 -2.83
CA GLN A 57 -23.11 24.01 -3.89
C GLN A 57 -22.52 23.29 -5.11
N GLY A 58 -22.19 22.02 -4.91
CA GLY A 58 -22.07 21.09 -6.02
C GLY A 58 -23.48 20.76 -6.46
N ASP A 59 -23.84 21.19 -7.66
CA ASP A 59 -24.96 20.60 -8.41
C ASP A 59 -24.88 19.08 -8.28
N ASP A 60 -26.03 18.42 -8.08
CA ASP A 60 -26.36 17.09 -7.52
C ASP A 60 -25.54 15.85 -8.04
N GLY A 61 -24.22 15.99 -8.17
CA GLY A 61 -23.28 15.05 -8.77
C GLY A 61 -21.83 15.56 -8.91
N GLY A 62 -21.56 16.86 -8.87
CA GLY A 62 -20.20 17.41 -9.06
C GLY A 62 -19.23 17.22 -7.89
N LEU A 63 -19.71 17.38 -6.65
CA LEU A 63 -18.90 17.14 -5.44
C LEU A 63 -18.69 15.66 -5.18
N ASP A 64 -19.68 14.84 -5.51
CA ASP A 64 -19.57 13.38 -5.48
C ASP A 64 -18.44 12.90 -6.41
N LEU A 65 -18.35 13.47 -7.62
CA LEU A 65 -17.28 13.14 -8.56
C LEU A 65 -15.88 13.54 -8.09
N VAL A 66 -15.71 14.67 -7.39
CA VAL A 66 -14.40 15.06 -6.83
C VAL A 66 -14.01 14.14 -5.69
N SER A 67 -14.95 13.85 -4.79
CA SER A 67 -14.76 12.91 -3.68
C SER A 67 -14.43 11.50 -4.16
N GLU A 68 -15.19 10.97 -5.12
CA GLU A 68 -14.96 9.65 -5.71
C GLU A 68 -13.65 9.59 -6.49
N ARG A 69 -13.25 10.67 -7.19
CA ARG A 69 -11.92 10.76 -7.81
C ARG A 69 -10.79 10.76 -6.79
N ALA A 70 -10.95 11.46 -5.68
CA ALA A 70 -9.96 11.44 -4.59
C ALA A 70 -9.85 10.04 -3.97
N ARG A 71 -10.98 9.36 -3.74
CA ARG A 71 -11.00 7.96 -3.27
C ARG A 71 -10.33 7.01 -4.25
N LEU A 72 -10.62 7.15 -5.55
CA LEU A 72 -9.98 6.36 -6.60
C LEU A 72 -8.47 6.61 -6.65
N ALA A 73 -8.03 7.86 -6.54
CA ALA A 73 -6.62 8.22 -6.55
C ALA A 73 -5.87 7.63 -5.34
N ALA A 74 -6.48 7.66 -4.15
CA ALA A 74 -5.94 7.01 -2.95
C ALA A 74 -5.80 5.49 -3.16
N ALA A 75 -6.86 4.82 -3.62
CA ALA A 75 -6.81 3.38 -3.89
C ALA A 75 -5.78 3.00 -4.98
N GLN A 76 -5.56 3.88 -5.98
CA GLN A 76 -4.51 3.70 -6.97
C GLN A 76 -3.12 3.86 -6.36
N ALA A 77 -2.92 4.85 -5.50
CA ALA A 77 -1.66 5.07 -4.79
C ALA A 77 -1.29 3.83 -3.95
N ASP A 78 -2.23 3.30 -3.18
CA ASP A 78 -2.04 2.08 -2.37
C ASP A 78 -1.63 0.89 -3.25
N LYS A 79 -2.31 0.71 -4.40
CA LYS A 79 -1.97 -0.34 -5.35
C LYS A 79 -0.54 -0.20 -5.89
N PHE A 80 -0.11 1.02 -6.21
CA PHE A 80 1.26 1.27 -6.67
C PHE A 80 2.28 1.05 -5.56
N GLU A 81 1.96 1.44 -4.32
CA GLU A 81 2.81 1.20 -3.16
C GLU A 81 3.01 -0.31 -2.92
N MET A 82 1.94 -1.11 -2.95
CA MET A 82 2.03 -2.57 -2.85
C MET A 82 2.88 -3.16 -3.99
N ALA A 83 2.70 -2.71 -5.23
CA ALA A 83 3.49 -3.17 -6.37
C ALA A 83 4.98 -2.78 -6.26
N ASN A 84 5.27 -1.60 -5.72
CA ASN A 84 6.63 -1.15 -5.44
C ASN A 84 7.26 -1.99 -4.34
N ALA A 85 6.54 -2.31 -3.26
CA ALA A 85 7.01 -3.20 -2.20
C ALA A 85 7.34 -4.59 -2.75
N VAL A 86 6.52 -5.13 -3.66
CA VAL A 86 6.85 -6.39 -4.37
C VAL A 86 8.12 -6.25 -5.20
N THR A 87 8.25 -5.16 -5.96
CA THR A 87 9.43 -4.90 -6.80
C THR A 87 10.71 -4.75 -5.96
N ARG A 88 10.60 -4.13 -4.78
CA ARG A 88 11.68 -3.99 -3.78
C ARG A 88 11.96 -5.28 -3.00
N LYS A 89 11.16 -6.33 -3.20
CA LYS A 89 11.22 -7.61 -2.46
C LYS A 89 10.87 -7.48 -0.97
N GLU A 90 10.14 -6.42 -0.61
CA GLU A 90 9.60 -6.20 0.74
C GLU A 90 8.28 -6.94 0.96
N LEU A 91 7.55 -7.24 -0.13
CA LEU A 91 6.32 -8.04 -0.10
C LEU A 91 6.44 -9.19 -1.11
N ALA A 92 6.16 -10.43 -0.69
CA ALA A 92 6.15 -11.58 -1.58
C ALA A 92 4.80 -12.31 -1.51
N PRO A 93 4.21 -12.70 -2.66
CA PRO A 93 2.97 -13.47 -2.65
C PRO A 93 3.17 -14.81 -1.92
N VAL A 94 2.31 -15.11 -0.95
CA VAL A 94 2.37 -16.36 -0.16
C VAL A 94 2.42 -17.60 -1.06
N ALA A 95 1.55 -17.66 -2.07
CA ALA A 95 1.52 -18.76 -3.03
C ALA A 95 2.85 -18.96 -3.79
N LEU A 96 3.62 -17.88 -4.02
CA LEU A 96 4.93 -17.99 -4.67
C LEU A 96 5.97 -18.56 -3.69
N ILE A 97 5.96 -18.11 -2.44
CA ILE A 97 6.82 -18.65 -1.38
C ILE A 97 6.54 -20.14 -1.18
N GLU A 98 5.26 -20.53 -1.09
CA GLU A 98 4.83 -21.93 -0.97
C GLU A 98 5.36 -22.79 -2.11
N GLN A 99 5.23 -22.32 -3.36
CA GLN A 99 5.76 -23.05 -4.52
C GLN A 99 7.28 -23.20 -4.48
N VAL A 100 8.01 -22.15 -4.09
CA VAL A 100 9.46 -22.18 -3.98
C VAL A 100 9.90 -23.14 -2.87
N LEU A 101 9.28 -23.06 -1.68
CA LEU A 101 9.57 -23.96 -0.55
C LEU A 101 9.22 -25.41 -0.88
N SER A 102 8.05 -25.67 -1.47
CA SER A 102 7.64 -27.02 -1.89
C SER A 102 8.63 -27.63 -2.89
N LYS A 103 9.07 -26.84 -3.89
CA LYS A 103 10.06 -27.28 -4.87
C LYS A 103 11.44 -27.50 -4.25
N ALA A 104 11.87 -26.63 -3.33
CA ALA A 104 13.13 -26.80 -2.60
C ALA A 104 13.09 -28.04 -1.71
N GLY A 105 12.04 -28.21 -0.90
CA GLY A 105 11.83 -29.36 -0.03
C GLY A 105 11.78 -30.68 -0.82
N SER A 106 11.08 -30.70 -1.96
CA SER A 106 11.05 -31.88 -2.83
C SER A 106 12.43 -32.26 -3.38
N ARG A 107 13.25 -31.27 -3.76
CA ARG A 107 14.63 -31.51 -4.23
C ARG A 107 15.52 -32.04 -3.10
N VAL A 108 15.44 -31.46 -1.91
CA VAL A 108 16.19 -31.92 -0.74
C VAL A 108 15.79 -33.33 -0.36
N ALA A 109 14.49 -33.64 -0.32
CA ALA A 109 14.00 -34.98 -0.03
C ALA A 109 14.53 -36.03 -1.03
N ALA A 110 14.54 -35.72 -2.33
CA ALA A 110 15.10 -36.61 -3.34
C ALA A 110 16.61 -36.87 -3.15
N ILE A 111 17.38 -35.84 -2.76
CA ILE A 111 18.81 -35.99 -2.45
C ILE A 111 18.99 -36.90 -1.23
N LEU A 112 18.22 -36.65 -0.16
CA LEU A 112 18.27 -37.45 1.06
C LEU A 112 17.93 -38.93 0.81
N ASP A 113 16.91 -39.20 0.00
CA ASP A 113 16.49 -40.58 -0.34
C ASP A 113 17.53 -41.33 -1.17
N ALA A 114 18.38 -40.61 -1.91
CA ALA A 114 19.47 -41.21 -2.68
C ALA A 114 20.70 -41.55 -1.82
N ILE A 115 20.86 -40.97 -0.62
CA ILE A 115 22.04 -41.15 0.23
C ILE A 115 22.30 -42.63 0.55
N PRO A 116 21.33 -43.45 1.03
CA PRO A 116 21.60 -44.85 1.39
C PRO A 116 22.14 -45.67 0.21
N GLY A 117 21.58 -45.45 -0.99
CA GLY A 117 22.04 -46.11 -2.22
C GLY A 117 23.45 -45.69 -2.61
N ASN A 118 23.75 -44.38 -2.53
CA ASN A 118 25.08 -43.86 -2.80
C ASN A 118 26.13 -44.37 -1.80
N CYS A 119 25.80 -44.42 -0.51
CA CYS A 119 26.67 -44.99 0.52
C CYS A 119 26.97 -46.46 0.24
N LYS A 120 25.97 -47.28 -0.14
CA LYS A 120 26.21 -48.69 -0.45
C LYS A 120 27.04 -48.90 -1.72
N ARG A 121 26.85 -48.02 -2.72
CA ARG A 121 27.62 -48.04 -3.97
C ARG A 121 29.09 -47.65 -3.75
N LEU A 122 29.34 -46.61 -2.95
CA LEU A 122 30.70 -46.13 -2.65
C LEU A 122 31.42 -47.01 -1.62
N GLN A 123 30.67 -47.62 -0.70
CA GLN A 123 31.20 -48.50 0.33
C GLN A 123 30.39 -49.81 0.39
N PRO A 124 30.71 -50.81 -0.47
CA PRO A 124 30.00 -52.09 -0.51
C PRO A 124 30.07 -52.87 0.81
N GLU A 125 31.16 -52.73 1.56
CA GLU A 125 31.40 -53.39 2.85
C GLU A 125 30.56 -52.80 3.99
N LEU A 126 29.84 -51.70 3.77
CA LEU A 126 29.05 -51.06 4.80
C LEU A 126 27.96 -52.01 5.33
N GLY A 127 28.08 -52.34 6.61
CA GLY A 127 27.22 -53.30 7.29
C GLY A 127 25.76 -52.83 7.43
N ALA A 128 24.85 -53.81 7.57
CA ALA A 128 23.42 -53.55 7.65
C ALA A 128 23.01 -52.66 8.83
N ALA A 129 23.69 -52.79 9.98
CA ALA A 129 23.43 -51.99 11.18
C ALA A 129 23.76 -50.50 10.96
N ALA A 130 24.93 -50.19 10.39
CA ALA A 130 25.31 -48.83 10.06
C ALA A 130 24.35 -48.21 9.02
N MET A 131 23.96 -48.98 8.00
CA MET A 131 22.99 -48.55 7.01
C MET A 131 21.60 -48.27 7.61
N HIS A 132 21.18 -49.06 8.61
CA HIS A 132 19.94 -48.80 9.34
C HIS A 132 20.00 -47.47 10.10
N SER A 133 21.10 -47.19 10.81
CA SER A 133 21.30 -45.91 11.52
C SER A 133 21.25 -44.70 10.57
N ILE A 134 21.90 -44.79 9.41
CA ILE A 134 21.87 -43.72 8.38
C ILE A 134 20.42 -43.45 7.94
N ARG A 135 19.66 -44.50 7.60
CA ARG A 135 18.27 -44.36 7.19
C ARG A 135 17.40 -43.76 8.30
N LYS A 136 17.64 -44.13 9.56
CA LYS A 136 16.93 -43.59 10.72
C LYS A 136 17.17 -42.08 10.87
N GLU A 137 18.42 -41.62 10.79
CA GLU A 137 18.72 -40.18 10.89
C GLU A 137 18.17 -39.38 9.70
N ILE A 138 18.20 -39.93 8.48
CA ILE A 138 17.55 -39.29 7.33
C ILE A 138 16.04 -39.14 7.55
N ALA A 139 15.39 -40.20 8.05
CA ALA A 139 13.96 -40.17 8.34
C ALA A 139 13.64 -39.13 9.43
N ARG A 140 14.46 -39.04 10.47
CA ARG A 140 14.35 -38.01 11.52
C ARG A 140 14.45 -36.61 10.93
N ALA A 141 15.47 -36.33 10.11
CA ALA A 141 15.67 -35.04 9.47
C ALA A 141 14.47 -34.64 8.58
N ARG A 142 13.96 -35.59 7.77
CA ARG A 142 12.77 -35.37 6.94
C ARG A 142 11.53 -35.06 7.76
N ASN A 143 11.31 -35.79 8.86
CA ASN A 143 10.15 -35.59 9.71
C ASN A 143 10.21 -34.24 10.44
N CYS A 144 11.39 -33.83 10.91
CA CYS A 144 11.59 -32.48 11.46
C CYS A 144 11.25 -31.41 10.42
N ALA A 145 11.81 -31.50 9.22
CA ALA A 145 11.54 -30.52 8.16
C ALA A 145 10.06 -30.48 7.74
N ALA A 146 9.35 -31.61 7.80
CA ALA A 146 7.93 -31.70 7.49
C ALA A 146 7.02 -31.19 8.62
N ALA A 147 7.52 -31.12 9.85
CA ALA A 147 6.77 -30.64 11.02
C ALA A 147 6.88 -29.12 11.22
N VAL A 148 7.81 -28.44 10.51
CA VAL A 148 7.98 -26.98 10.61
C VAL A 148 6.69 -26.27 10.22
N SER A 149 6.26 -25.37 11.08
CA SER A 149 5.04 -24.58 10.99
C SER A 149 5.32 -23.10 11.25
N LEU A 150 4.34 -22.24 10.98
CA LEU A 150 4.46 -20.81 11.29
C LEU A 150 4.55 -20.53 12.79
N ASP A 151 3.98 -21.42 13.63
CA ASP A 151 4.01 -21.28 15.09
C ASP A 151 5.44 -21.38 15.63
N ASP A 152 6.32 -22.13 14.95
CA ASP A 152 7.74 -22.25 15.33
C ASP A 152 8.53 -20.94 15.14
N LEU A 153 8.04 -20.00 14.31
CA LEU A 153 8.70 -18.71 14.06
C LEU A 153 8.37 -17.65 15.12
N VAL A 154 7.38 -17.90 15.97
CA VAL A 154 6.94 -16.96 17.01
C VAL A 154 7.79 -17.11 18.28
N GLU A 155 8.52 -18.22 18.43
CA GLU A 155 9.30 -18.54 19.65
C GLU A 155 10.80 -18.19 19.57
N GLU A 156 11.35 -17.83 18.40
CA GLU A 156 12.77 -17.49 18.24
C GLU A 156 13.05 -15.97 18.28
N GLU A 157 12.73 -15.30 19.38
CA GLU A 157 13.58 -14.17 19.82
C GLU A 157 14.87 -14.78 20.37
N VAL A 158 15.86 -14.97 19.50
CA VAL A 158 17.21 -15.37 19.90
C VAL A 158 17.74 -14.32 20.89
N PRO A 159 18.05 -14.68 22.16
CA PRO A 159 18.71 -13.76 23.07
C PRO A 159 20.03 -13.33 22.43
N GLY A 160 20.21 -12.02 22.25
CA GLY A 160 21.46 -11.47 21.74
C GLY A 160 22.62 -12.02 22.56
N ASP A 161 23.59 -12.60 21.87
CA ASP A 161 24.89 -12.95 22.44
C ASP A 161 25.57 -11.63 22.87
N GLU A 162 25.31 -11.22 24.10
CA GLU A 162 26.09 -10.22 24.81
C GLU A 162 27.46 -10.83 25.08
N THR A 163 28.35 -10.80 24.09
CA THR A 163 29.77 -11.04 24.35
C THR A 163 30.29 -9.88 25.19
N GLU A 164 30.37 -10.17 26.49
CA GLU A 164 30.98 -9.39 27.55
C GLU A 164 32.28 -8.73 27.11
N GLY A 165 32.44 -7.47 27.48
CA GLY A 165 33.64 -6.70 27.26
C GLY A 165 34.85 -7.32 27.96
N MET A 166 35.94 -7.46 27.21
CA MET A 166 37.28 -7.45 27.79
C MET A 166 37.87 -6.05 27.61
N ALA A 167 37.93 -5.33 28.72
CA ALA A 167 38.71 -4.11 28.87
C ALA A 167 40.16 -4.45 29.25
N SER A 168 41.05 -3.56 28.78
CA SER A 168 42.46 -3.31 29.15
C SER A 168 43.47 -4.43 28.80
N ASP A 169 44.63 -4.13 28.21
CA ASP A 169 45.62 -3.20 28.74
C ASP A 169 46.32 -2.34 27.69
N GLY A 170 46.59 -1.09 28.09
CA GLY A 170 47.42 -0.16 27.36
C GLY A 170 48.90 -0.46 27.57
N GLU A 171 49.64 -0.46 26.48
CA GLU A 171 51.10 -0.40 26.49
C GLU A 171 51.55 0.76 25.61
N ALA A 172 51.80 1.90 26.25
CA ALA A 172 52.48 3.05 25.66
C ALA A 172 53.87 3.13 26.29
N LEU A 173 54.86 2.50 25.65
CA LEU A 173 56.29 2.67 25.95
C LEU A 173 57.12 2.61 24.66
N MET A 174 57.39 3.79 24.09
CA MET A 174 58.53 4.16 23.21
C MET A 174 58.27 5.64 22.84
N GLU A 175 59.14 6.64 23.03
CA GLU A 175 60.60 6.74 23.08
C GLU A 175 61.00 7.92 23.98
N GLY A 176 62.18 7.84 24.62
CA GLY A 176 62.79 8.92 25.41
C GLY A 176 63.92 8.41 26.30
#